data_AF-A0A497NSW0-F1
#
_entry.id   AF-A0A497NSW0-F1
#
_cell.length_a   1.000
_cell.length_b   1.000
_cell.length_c   1.000
_cell.angle_alpha   90.00
_cell.angle_beta   90.00
_cell.angle_gamma   90.00
#
_symmetry.space_group_name_H-M   'P 1'
#
loop_
_entity.id
_entity.type
_entity.pdbx_description
1 polymer ?
#
loop_
_entity_poly.entity_id
_entity_poly.type
_entity_poly.pdbx_seq_one_letter_code
_entity_poly.pdbx_strand_id
1 'polypeptide(L)'
;MKNCLVIKREENIVHIDTDIIITDKRARKKLGLAWGVVSAVFEIQTDKGTVIPIVRRSKCTTNACKWALLPSGGIDSICELRHPNRAMEREIFEELRLYQNFEYVYPLIFHHEDSKVTIHDKAVDKKFQAYGELFKWCHTLFLIATFKSERVFTLDSFVVFDGEKNEDNKFLHRDVALLDIDSPLDCKVKPVARYKCGKRKANSCIDLSGFQTPTLEYLRQSQTS
;
A
#
# COMPACT_ATOMS: atom_id res chain seq x y z
N MET A 1 -1.90 -5.73 31.01
CA MET A 1 -2.54 -6.37 29.84
C MET A 1 -1.48 -6.53 28.78
N LYS A 2 -1.26 -7.76 28.29
CA LYS A 2 -0.25 -8.05 27.27
C LYS A 2 -0.69 -7.42 25.93
N ASN A 3 0.26 -6.84 25.20
CA ASN A 3 0.09 -6.22 23.89
C ASN A 3 0.32 -7.26 22.79
N CYS A 4 -0.41 -7.17 21.67
CA CYS A 4 -0.20 -8.03 20.50
C CYS A 4 1.02 -7.43 19.84
N LEU A 5 2.19 -7.88 20.29
CA LEU A 5 3.45 -7.28 19.91
C LEU A 5 4.04 -8.12 18.79
N VAL A 6 4.62 -7.48 17.77
CA VAL A 6 5.75 -8.12 17.10
C VAL A 6 6.82 -8.29 18.18
N ILE A 7 6.99 -9.51 18.69
CA ILE A 7 7.88 -9.76 19.82
C ILE A 7 9.33 -9.67 19.38
N LYS A 8 9.61 -10.06 18.13
CA LYS A 8 10.96 -10.09 17.55
C LYS A 8 10.86 -10.14 16.03
N ARG A 9 11.75 -9.42 15.36
CA ARG A 9 12.08 -9.61 13.94
C ARG A 9 13.42 -10.33 13.87
N GLU A 10 13.47 -11.40 13.09
CA GLU A 10 14.71 -12.07 12.70
C GLU A 10 14.67 -12.20 11.18
N GLU A 11 15.42 -11.37 10.45
CA GLU A 11 15.42 -11.34 8.98
C GLU A 11 13.99 -11.24 8.39
N ASN A 12 13.53 -12.30 7.73
CA ASN A 12 12.21 -12.49 7.10
C ASN A 12 11.21 -13.25 8.00
N ILE A 13 11.49 -13.35 9.30
CA ILE A 13 10.61 -13.97 10.30
C ILE A 13 10.04 -12.91 11.23
N VAL A 14 8.71 -12.88 11.34
CA VAL A 14 7.97 -12.04 12.30
C VAL A 14 7.36 -12.94 13.36
N HIS A 15 7.70 -12.69 14.62
CA HIS A 15 7.01 -13.33 15.74
C HIS A 15 5.88 -12.46 16.24
N ILE A 16 4.67 -13.02 16.30
CA ILE A 16 3.46 -12.38 16.82
C ILE A 16 2.96 -13.17 18.03
N ASP A 17 2.20 -12.52 18.89
CA ASP A 17 1.49 -13.17 19.99
C ASP A 17 0.04 -12.67 19.96
N THR A 18 -0.88 -13.59 19.63
CA THR A 18 -2.29 -13.29 19.35
C THR A 18 -3.24 -13.57 20.52
N ASP A 19 -2.73 -13.82 21.73
CA ASP A 19 -3.52 -14.11 22.95
C ASP A 19 -4.38 -12.92 23.46
N ILE A 20 -4.66 -11.94 22.61
CA ILE A 20 -5.34 -10.69 22.96
C ILE A 20 -6.69 -10.62 22.27
N ILE A 21 -7.72 -10.68 23.10
CA ILE A 21 -9.12 -10.62 22.68
C ILE A 21 -9.50 -9.15 22.46
N ILE A 22 -9.71 -8.76 21.20
CA ILE A 22 -10.20 -7.43 20.82
C ILE A 22 -11.74 -7.48 20.79
N THR A 23 -12.40 -6.91 21.79
CA THR A 23 -13.87 -6.95 21.92
C THR A 23 -14.58 -5.72 21.36
N ASP A 24 -13.86 -4.63 21.00
CA ASP A 24 -14.45 -3.42 20.43
C ASP A 24 -13.47 -2.53 19.62
N LYS A 25 -14.01 -1.56 18.86
CA LYS A 25 -13.25 -0.60 18.04
C LYS A 25 -12.31 0.32 18.86
N ARG A 26 -12.51 0.52 20.16
CA ARG A 26 -11.59 1.29 21.03
C ARG A 26 -10.42 0.43 21.53
N ALA A 27 -10.62 -0.86 21.74
CA ALA A 27 -9.55 -1.83 22.02
C ALA A 27 -8.56 -1.93 20.84
N ARG A 28 -9.04 -1.74 19.60
CA ARG A 28 -8.20 -1.60 18.39
C ARG A 28 -7.20 -0.43 18.46
N LYS A 29 -7.56 0.72 19.05
CA LYS A 29 -6.63 1.85 19.27
C LYS A 29 -5.55 1.56 20.33
N LYS A 30 -5.81 0.64 21.27
CA LYS A 30 -4.87 0.26 22.34
C LYS A 30 -3.81 -0.76 21.91
N LEU A 31 -3.91 -1.30 20.69
CA LEU A 31 -2.89 -2.19 20.10
C LEU A 31 -1.57 -1.47 19.79
N GLY A 32 -1.54 -0.13 19.90
CA GLY A 32 -0.32 0.67 20.07
C GLY A 32 0.79 0.40 19.07
N LEU A 33 0.74 1.07 17.90
CA LEU A 33 1.87 1.45 17.03
C LEU A 33 2.89 0.40 16.55
N ALA A 34 2.86 -0.85 17.00
CA ALA A 34 3.88 -1.85 16.67
C ALA A 34 3.47 -2.83 15.55
N TRP A 35 2.30 -2.62 14.94
CA TRP A 35 1.67 -3.66 14.12
C TRP A 35 1.24 -3.18 12.73
N GLY A 36 1.49 -4.04 11.74
CA GLY A 36 2.03 -3.60 10.45
C GLY A 36 1.05 -2.99 9.47
N VAL A 37 1.56 -2.07 8.66
CA VAL A 37 0.86 -1.53 7.49
C VAL A 37 1.21 -2.41 6.29
N VAL A 38 0.22 -2.78 5.51
CA VAL A 38 0.45 -3.41 4.21
C VAL A 38 0.51 -2.34 3.13
N SER A 39 1.39 -2.52 2.16
CA SER A 39 1.44 -1.66 0.98
C SER A 39 1.85 -2.47 -0.23
N ALA A 40 1.46 -2.00 -1.40
CA ALA A 40 1.88 -2.62 -2.65
C ALA A 40 2.66 -1.64 -3.54
N VAL A 41 3.74 -2.12 -4.14
CA VAL A 41 4.24 -1.54 -5.39
C VAL A 41 3.39 -2.18 -6.50
N PHE A 42 2.32 -1.49 -6.89
CA PHE A 42 1.39 -2.03 -7.89
C PHE A 42 1.78 -1.56 -9.30
N GLU A 43 2.48 -2.42 -10.02
CA GLU A 43 2.93 -2.18 -11.39
C GLU A 43 1.76 -2.31 -12.38
N ILE A 44 1.50 -1.23 -13.09
CA ILE A 44 0.48 -1.15 -14.14
C ILE A 44 1.18 -1.09 -15.47
N GLN A 45 0.95 -2.09 -16.31
CA GLN A 45 1.50 -2.12 -17.66
C GLN A 45 0.67 -1.20 -18.56
N THR A 46 1.33 -0.29 -19.29
CA THR A 46 0.67 0.60 -20.24
C THR A 46 1.34 0.58 -21.61
N ASP A 47 0.68 1.13 -22.63
CA ASP A 47 1.28 1.36 -23.95
C ASP A 47 2.46 2.35 -23.93
N LYS A 48 2.73 3.00 -22.79
CA LYS A 48 3.86 3.92 -22.58
C LYS A 48 4.93 3.38 -21.64
N GLY A 49 4.79 2.15 -21.15
CA GLY A 49 5.70 1.53 -20.17
C GLY A 49 5.01 1.13 -18.87
N THR A 50 5.80 0.69 -17.90
CA THR A 50 5.34 0.31 -16.56
C THR A 50 5.19 1.54 -15.69
N VAL A 51 4.00 1.72 -15.10
CA VAL A 51 3.75 2.81 -14.17
C VAL A 51 3.26 2.30 -12.84
N ILE A 52 3.51 3.07 -11.79
CA ILE A 52 3.01 2.81 -10.44
C ILE A 52 2.07 3.94 -10.00
N PRO A 53 0.94 3.63 -9.35
CA PRO A 53 0.06 4.64 -8.81
C PRO A 53 0.55 5.08 -7.42
N ILE A 54 0.65 6.39 -7.25
CA ILE A 54 0.85 7.02 -5.94
C ILE A 54 -0.30 7.97 -5.64
N VAL A 55 -0.64 8.09 -4.36
CA VAL A 55 -1.74 8.92 -3.88
C VAL A 55 -1.25 9.99 -2.93
N ARG A 56 -1.80 11.19 -3.05
CA ARG A 56 -1.55 12.29 -2.11
C ARG A 56 -2.49 12.16 -0.91
N ARG A 57 -1.92 11.92 0.28
CA ARG A 57 -2.71 11.70 1.50
C ARG A 57 -3.50 12.94 1.93
N SER A 58 -4.67 12.68 2.51
CA SER A 58 -5.59 13.68 3.04
C SER A 58 -4.96 14.55 4.13
N LYS A 59 -5.40 15.80 4.23
CA LYS A 59 -4.90 16.80 5.20
C LYS A 59 -5.09 16.39 6.67
N CYS A 60 -6.02 15.49 6.96
CA CYS A 60 -6.36 15.03 8.31
C CYS A 60 -5.51 13.84 8.78
N THR A 61 -4.47 13.44 8.03
CA THR A 61 -3.60 12.31 8.38
C THR A 61 -2.25 12.77 8.92
N THR A 62 -1.54 11.92 9.65
CA THR A 62 -0.20 12.22 10.23
C THR A 62 0.83 12.58 9.15
N ASN A 63 0.69 12.07 7.93
CA ASN A 63 1.50 12.43 6.77
C ASN A 63 0.70 13.29 5.77
N ALA A 64 0.00 14.30 6.28
CA ALA A 64 -0.84 15.19 5.51
C ALA A 64 -0.13 15.73 4.25
N CYS A 65 -0.82 15.63 3.10
CA CYS A 65 -0.36 16.13 1.81
C CYS A 65 0.93 15.51 1.25
N LYS A 66 1.48 14.46 1.89
CA LYS A 66 2.59 13.64 1.39
C LYS A 66 2.10 12.59 0.41
N TRP A 67 2.99 12.15 -0.47
CA TRP A 67 2.72 11.10 -1.44
C TRP A 67 3.04 9.73 -0.87
N ALA A 68 2.21 8.74 -1.22
CA ALA A 68 2.32 7.36 -0.79
C ALA A 68 2.06 6.39 -1.95
N LEU A 69 2.60 5.17 -1.85
CA LEU A 69 2.13 4.07 -2.69
C LEU A 69 0.63 3.86 -2.50
N LEU A 70 -0.05 3.56 -3.61
CA LEU A 70 -1.44 3.12 -3.63
C LEU A 70 -1.46 1.69 -4.19
N PRO A 71 -2.03 0.71 -3.49
CA PRO A 71 -2.72 0.78 -2.19
C PRO A 71 -1.79 0.69 -0.97
N SER A 72 -2.29 1.19 0.17
CA SER A 72 -1.66 1.02 1.47
C SER A 72 -2.65 1.20 2.62
N GLY A 73 -2.69 0.24 3.54
CA GLY A 73 -3.56 0.33 4.71
C GLY A 73 -3.20 -0.59 5.86
N GLY A 74 -4.04 -0.54 6.89
CA GLY A 74 -3.81 -1.22 8.15
C GLY A 74 -4.25 -2.68 8.11
N ILE A 75 -3.68 -3.48 9.00
CA ILE A 75 -4.21 -4.81 9.30
C ILE A 75 -5.34 -4.68 10.33
N ASP A 76 -6.49 -5.28 10.02
CA ASP A 76 -7.75 -5.05 10.73
C ASP A 76 -8.20 -6.22 11.62
N SER A 77 -7.59 -7.39 11.48
CA SER A 77 -7.95 -8.59 12.23
C SER A 77 -6.76 -9.50 12.54
N ILE A 78 -6.94 -10.41 13.52
CA ILE A 78 -5.97 -11.48 13.81
C ILE A 78 -5.75 -12.38 12.58
N CYS A 79 -6.79 -12.58 11.77
CA CYS A 79 -6.70 -13.39 10.56
C CYS A 79 -5.78 -12.74 9.52
N GLU A 80 -5.97 -11.44 9.26
CA GLU A 80 -5.09 -10.65 8.40
C GLU A 80 -3.68 -10.52 8.98
N LEU A 81 -3.57 -10.52 10.30
CA LEU A 81 -2.29 -10.54 11.00
C LEU A 81 -1.52 -11.84 10.69
N ARG A 82 -2.20 -12.99 10.73
CA ARG A 82 -1.63 -14.29 10.32
C ARG A 82 -1.41 -14.40 8.81
N HIS A 83 -2.21 -13.69 8.01
CA HIS A 83 -2.23 -13.74 6.56
C HIS A 83 -2.27 -12.32 5.94
N PRO A 84 -1.19 -11.54 6.04
CA PRO A 84 -1.20 -10.12 5.67
C PRO A 84 -1.41 -9.87 4.19
N ASN A 85 -1.18 -10.85 3.32
CA ASN A 85 -1.61 -10.73 1.91
C ASN A 85 -3.13 -10.56 1.79
N ARG A 86 -3.95 -11.05 2.73
CA ARG A 86 -5.40 -10.80 2.74
C ARG A 86 -5.74 -9.33 3.02
N ALA A 87 -5.02 -8.70 3.95
CA ALA A 87 -5.16 -7.26 4.15
C ALA A 87 -4.75 -6.51 2.88
N MET A 88 -3.65 -6.92 2.27
CA MET A 88 -3.14 -6.30 1.05
C MET A 88 -4.11 -6.41 -0.13
N GLU A 89 -4.69 -7.59 -0.36
CA GLU A 89 -5.76 -7.81 -1.35
C GLU A 89 -6.98 -6.93 -1.06
N ARG A 90 -7.41 -6.87 0.20
CA ARG A 90 -8.51 -5.98 0.62
C ARG A 90 -8.20 -4.53 0.27
N GLU A 91 -7.03 -4.02 0.65
CA GLU A 91 -6.62 -2.64 0.34
C GLU A 91 -6.51 -2.39 -1.17
N ILE A 92 -6.04 -3.37 -1.97
CA ILE A 92 -6.08 -3.30 -3.44
C ILE A 92 -7.52 -3.12 -3.92
N PHE A 93 -8.47 -3.93 -3.44
CA PHE A 93 -9.86 -3.84 -3.91
C PHE A 93 -10.62 -2.62 -3.37
N GLU A 94 -10.26 -2.12 -2.20
CA GLU A 94 -10.86 -0.94 -1.59
C GLU A 94 -10.34 0.34 -2.23
N GLU A 95 -9.01 0.49 -2.31
CA GLU A 95 -8.35 1.74 -2.68
C GLU A 95 -7.97 1.84 -4.16
N LEU A 96 -7.64 0.74 -4.86
CA LEU A 96 -7.18 0.81 -6.24
C LEU A 96 -8.33 0.55 -7.23
N ARG A 97 -8.84 1.63 -7.84
CA ARG A 97 -9.88 1.53 -8.87
C ARG A 97 -9.32 1.87 -10.24
N LEU A 98 -9.29 0.87 -11.11
CA LEU A 98 -8.80 0.97 -12.48
C LEU A 98 -9.99 1.05 -13.43
N TYR A 99 -9.94 1.98 -14.40
CA TYR A 99 -10.96 2.09 -15.44
C TYR A 99 -10.31 2.18 -16.81
N GLN A 100 -10.89 1.48 -17.78
CA GLN A 100 -10.48 1.53 -19.19
C GLN A 100 -11.74 1.77 -20.02
N ASN A 101 -11.74 2.81 -20.87
CA ASN A 101 -12.94 3.20 -21.63
C ASN A 101 -14.19 3.41 -20.75
N PHE A 102 -14.00 3.97 -19.55
CA PHE A 102 -15.04 4.18 -18.52
C PHE A 102 -15.61 2.89 -17.89
N GLU A 103 -15.09 1.72 -18.22
CA GLU A 103 -15.47 0.45 -17.61
C GLU A 103 -14.54 0.13 -16.45
N TYR A 104 -15.12 -0.31 -15.33
CA TYR A 104 -14.33 -0.73 -14.18
C TYR A 104 -13.59 -2.03 -14.49
N VAL A 105 -12.28 -1.97 -14.31
CA VAL A 105 -11.36 -3.07 -14.50
C VAL A 105 -10.97 -3.59 -13.13
N TYR A 106 -11.45 -4.79 -12.80
CA TYR A 106 -11.01 -5.47 -11.59
C TYR A 106 -9.49 -5.72 -11.66
N PRO A 107 -8.72 -5.31 -10.64
CA PRO A 107 -7.30 -5.60 -10.58
C PRO A 107 -7.15 -7.12 -10.46
N LEU A 108 -6.70 -7.76 -11.52
CA LEU A 108 -6.26 -9.15 -11.49
C LEU A 108 -4.80 -9.13 -11.07
N ILE A 109 -4.51 -9.84 -9.98
CA ILE A 109 -3.32 -9.64 -9.15
C ILE A 109 -2.40 -10.84 -9.33
N PHE A 110 -1.17 -10.59 -9.78
CA PHE A 110 -0.09 -11.57 -9.78
C PHE A 110 1.02 -11.09 -8.87
N HIS A 111 1.47 -11.97 -7.98
CA HIS A 111 2.69 -11.73 -7.22
C HIS A 111 3.87 -11.74 -8.19
N HIS A 112 4.61 -10.63 -8.22
CA HIS A 112 5.71 -10.43 -9.18
C HIS A 112 7.05 -10.91 -8.61
N GLU A 113 7.18 -11.03 -7.28
CA GLU A 113 8.45 -11.35 -6.61
C GLU A 113 8.30 -12.51 -5.61
N ASP A 114 9.35 -13.33 -5.53
CA ASP A 114 9.41 -14.58 -4.75
C ASP A 114 9.72 -14.38 -3.25
N SER A 115 9.92 -13.14 -2.80
CA SER A 115 10.21 -12.85 -1.40
C SER A 115 9.06 -13.31 -0.52
N LYS A 116 9.40 -14.08 0.52
CA LYS A 116 8.45 -14.64 1.48
C LYS A 116 8.85 -14.27 2.90
N VAL A 117 7.84 -13.88 3.67
CA VAL A 117 7.93 -13.62 5.10
C VAL A 117 7.24 -14.76 5.83
N THR A 118 7.93 -15.32 6.82
CA THR A 118 7.35 -16.29 7.75
C THR A 118 6.79 -15.58 8.97
N ILE A 119 5.53 -15.81 9.28
CA ILE A 119 4.86 -15.26 10.46
C ILE A 119 4.67 -16.38 11.45
N HIS A 120 5.31 -16.30 12.60
CA HIS A 120 5.18 -17.27 13.67
C HIS A 120 4.26 -16.73 14.78
N ASP A 121 3.08 -17.32 14.89
CA ASP A 121 2.14 -17.07 15.98
C ASP A 121 2.46 -17.91 17.20
N LYS A 122 3.07 -17.27 18.20
CA LYS A 122 3.50 -17.94 19.44
C LYS A 122 2.33 -18.44 20.28
N ALA A 123 1.17 -17.78 20.22
CA ALA A 123 0.00 -18.14 21.01
C ALA A 123 -0.56 -19.52 20.62
N VAL A 124 -0.46 -19.86 19.34
CA VAL A 124 -0.98 -21.12 18.79
C VAL A 124 0.11 -22.04 18.23
N ASP A 125 1.38 -21.66 18.40
CA ASP A 125 2.57 -22.33 17.86
C ASP A 125 2.42 -22.72 16.37
N LYS A 126 1.98 -21.76 15.54
CA LYS A 126 1.77 -21.97 14.10
C LYS A 126 2.56 -20.99 13.27
N LYS A 127 3.02 -21.47 12.12
CA LYS A 127 3.70 -20.66 11.10
C LYS A 127 2.80 -20.42 9.91
N PHE A 128 2.83 -19.20 9.41
CA PHE A 128 2.14 -18.76 8.21
C PHE A 128 3.15 -18.16 7.24
N GLN A 129 2.84 -18.18 5.96
CA GLN A 129 3.67 -17.59 4.90
C GLN A 129 2.93 -16.43 4.27
N ALA A 130 3.67 -15.37 3.96
CA ALA A 130 3.17 -14.23 3.22
C ALA A 130 4.16 -13.82 2.13
N TYR A 131 3.66 -13.37 0.99
CA TYR A 131 4.49 -12.81 -0.08
C TYR A 131 4.83 -11.35 0.22
N GLY A 132 6.04 -10.96 -0.15
CA GLY A 132 6.59 -9.62 0.05
C GLY A 132 7.78 -9.61 0.98
N GLU A 133 8.09 -8.42 1.48
CA GLU A 133 9.26 -8.13 2.27
C GLU A 133 8.94 -7.17 3.42
N LEU A 134 9.81 -7.22 4.44
CA LEU A 134 9.63 -6.46 5.67
C LEU A 134 10.43 -5.17 5.65
N PHE A 135 9.72 -4.05 5.58
CA PHE A 135 10.29 -2.72 5.67
C PHE A 135 9.98 -2.09 7.04
N LYS A 136 11.01 -1.68 7.79
CA LYS A 136 10.82 -1.03 9.10
C LYS A 136 11.05 0.46 8.97
N TRP A 137 10.05 1.26 9.38
CA TRP A 137 10.17 2.71 9.47
C TRP A 137 9.84 3.19 10.88
N CYS A 138 10.83 3.77 11.56
CA CYS A 138 10.73 4.15 12.97
C CYS A 138 10.26 2.96 13.84
N HIS A 139 9.06 3.06 14.42
CA HIS A 139 8.45 2.03 15.27
C HIS A 139 7.42 1.16 14.54
N THR A 140 7.17 1.43 13.26
CA THR A 140 6.16 0.72 12.46
C THR A 140 6.85 -0.25 11.49
N LEU A 141 6.28 -1.45 11.39
CA LEU A 141 6.69 -2.47 10.42
C LEU A 141 5.72 -2.46 9.24
N PHE A 142 6.23 -2.55 8.03
CA PHE A 142 5.46 -2.64 6.82
C PHE A 142 5.71 -4.01 6.19
N LEU A 143 4.65 -4.64 5.68
CA LEU A 143 4.81 -5.70 4.68
C LEU A 143 4.54 -5.06 3.33
N ILE A 144 5.56 -5.05 2.47
CA ILE A 144 5.44 -4.51 1.13
C ILE A 144 5.57 -5.65 0.14
N ALA A 145 4.67 -5.73 -0.83
CA ALA A 145 4.78 -6.70 -1.90
C ALA A 145 4.63 -6.02 -3.25
N THR A 146 5.24 -6.62 -4.26
CA THR A 146 5.14 -6.15 -5.64
C THR A 146 4.07 -6.95 -6.37
N PHE A 147 3.17 -6.24 -7.04
CA PHE A 147 2.13 -6.83 -7.85
C PHE A 147 2.13 -6.24 -9.23
N LYS A 148 1.64 -7.02 -10.19
CA LYS A 148 1.55 -6.58 -11.57
C LYS A 148 0.14 -6.74 -12.09
N SER A 149 -0.31 -5.74 -12.86
CA SER A 149 -1.56 -5.82 -13.60
C SER A 149 -1.45 -6.84 -14.73
N GLU A 150 -2.46 -7.69 -14.89
CA GLU A 150 -2.50 -8.69 -15.97
C GLU A 150 -2.55 -8.10 -17.38
N ARG A 151 -3.13 -6.89 -17.49
CA ARG A 151 -3.51 -6.27 -18.76
C ARG A 151 -2.59 -5.10 -19.06
N VAL A 152 -2.39 -4.84 -20.34
CA VAL A 152 -1.76 -3.60 -20.82
C VAL A 152 -2.87 -2.57 -21.05
N PHE A 153 -2.76 -1.41 -20.40
CA PHE A 153 -3.72 -0.32 -20.50
C PHE A 153 -3.29 0.71 -21.53
N THR A 154 -4.25 1.31 -22.25
CA THR A 154 -3.97 2.45 -23.13
C THR A 154 -4.14 3.73 -22.34
N LEU A 155 -3.05 4.48 -22.14
CA LEU A 155 -3.01 5.61 -21.20
C LEU A 155 -4.09 6.69 -21.47
N ASP A 156 -4.45 6.92 -22.74
CA ASP A 156 -5.41 7.95 -23.13
C ASP A 156 -6.86 7.63 -22.73
N SER A 157 -7.18 6.36 -22.56
CA SER A 157 -8.50 5.87 -22.13
C SER A 157 -8.48 5.18 -20.77
N PHE A 158 -7.34 5.27 -20.07
CA PHE A 158 -7.11 4.71 -18.76
C PHE A 158 -7.27 5.76 -17.66
N VAL A 159 -7.92 5.37 -16.56
CA VAL A 159 -8.08 6.20 -15.35
C VAL A 159 -7.78 5.37 -14.12
N VAL A 160 -6.92 5.91 -13.25
CA VAL A 160 -6.74 5.39 -11.89
C VAL A 160 -7.42 6.31 -10.90
N PHE A 161 -8.12 5.68 -9.98
CA PHE A 161 -8.90 6.34 -8.97
C PHE A 161 -8.64 5.72 -7.59
N ASP A 162 -8.48 6.59 -6.60
CA ASP A 162 -8.45 6.20 -5.20
C ASP A 162 -9.87 5.93 -4.69
N GLY A 163 -10.13 4.66 -4.38
CA GLY A 163 -11.41 4.13 -3.93
C GLY A 163 -11.68 4.29 -2.44
N GLU A 164 -10.78 4.89 -1.66
CA GLU A 164 -11.02 5.12 -0.22
C GLU A 164 -12.27 5.99 -0.01
N LYS A 165 -13.10 5.59 0.96
CA LYS A 165 -14.36 6.26 1.30
C LYS A 165 -14.34 6.83 2.71
N ASN A 166 -15.04 7.95 2.90
CA ASN A 166 -15.28 8.51 4.23
C ASN A 166 -16.39 7.75 4.98
N GLU A 167 -16.69 8.19 6.21
CA GLU A 167 -17.73 7.61 7.06
C GLU A 167 -19.15 7.66 6.43
N ASP A 168 -19.39 8.61 5.53
CA ASP A 168 -20.64 8.73 4.76
C ASP A 168 -20.68 7.86 3.50
N ASN A 169 -19.74 6.92 3.32
CA ASN A 169 -19.61 6.07 2.14
C ASN A 169 -19.38 6.85 0.83
N LYS A 170 -18.84 8.08 0.92
CA LYS A 170 -18.44 8.91 -0.24
C LYS A 170 -16.95 8.80 -0.47
N PHE A 171 -16.54 8.74 -1.74
CA PHE A 171 -15.11 8.68 -2.06
C PHE A 171 -14.37 9.95 -1.64
N LEU A 172 -13.15 9.77 -1.12
CA LEU A 172 -12.28 10.89 -0.73
C LEU A 172 -11.75 11.69 -1.92
N HIS A 173 -11.77 11.09 -3.11
CA HIS A 173 -11.32 11.70 -4.36
C HIS A 173 -9.93 12.34 -4.25
N ARG A 174 -8.98 11.59 -3.68
CA ARG A 174 -7.60 12.03 -3.54
C ARG A 174 -6.94 12.19 -4.91
N ASP A 175 -5.84 12.92 -4.89
CA ASP A 175 -5.01 13.19 -6.05
C ASP A 175 -4.10 11.97 -6.27
N VAL A 176 -4.23 11.34 -7.44
CA VAL A 176 -3.48 10.15 -7.83
C VAL A 176 -2.56 10.51 -8.99
N ALA A 177 -1.30 10.10 -8.92
CA ALA A 177 -0.33 10.27 -9.99
C ALA A 177 0.20 8.90 -10.42
N LEU A 178 0.38 8.71 -11.72
CA LEU A 178 1.08 7.57 -12.29
C LEU A 178 2.52 7.99 -12.58
N LEU A 179 3.46 7.35 -11.91
CA LEU A 179 4.88 7.53 -12.16
C LEU A 179 5.39 6.38 -12.99
N ASP A 180 6.29 6.67 -13.92
CA ASP A 180 7.11 5.60 -14.51
C ASP A 180 7.91 4.95 -13.38
N ILE A 181 7.94 3.61 -13.34
CA ILE A 181 8.62 2.85 -12.30
C ILE A 181 10.12 3.15 -12.23
N ASP A 182 10.72 3.56 -13.36
CA ASP A 182 12.13 3.90 -13.47
C ASP A 182 12.40 5.40 -13.23
N SER A 183 11.37 6.18 -12.90
CA SER A 183 11.54 7.61 -12.61
C SER A 183 12.34 7.81 -11.31
N PRO A 184 13.35 8.70 -11.31
CA PRO A 184 14.07 9.05 -10.09
C PRO A 184 13.16 9.77 -9.10
N LEU A 185 13.06 9.28 -7.87
CA LEU A 185 12.11 9.75 -6.85
C LEU A 185 12.68 10.81 -5.90
N ASP A 186 13.83 11.42 -6.20
CA ASP A 186 14.57 12.28 -5.27
C ASP A 186 14.15 13.76 -5.30
N CYS A 187 13.39 14.19 -6.32
CA CYS A 187 13.05 15.59 -6.52
C CYS A 187 11.67 15.81 -7.13
N LYS A 188 11.53 16.83 -7.99
CA LYS A 188 10.29 17.11 -8.71
C LYS A 188 10.18 16.17 -9.90
N VAL A 189 9.13 15.34 -9.90
CA VAL A 189 8.88 14.36 -10.96
C VAL A 189 7.68 14.80 -11.78
N LYS A 190 7.76 14.61 -13.09
CA LYS A 190 6.61 14.82 -13.99
C LYS A 190 5.88 13.47 -14.16
N PRO A 191 4.68 13.31 -13.59
CA PRO A 191 3.94 12.06 -13.73
C PRO A 191 3.50 11.83 -15.18
N VAL A 192 3.43 10.57 -15.57
CA VAL A 192 2.92 10.12 -16.88
C VAL A 192 1.44 10.52 -17.04
N ALA A 193 0.67 10.37 -15.96
CA ALA A 193 -0.68 10.91 -15.85
C ALA A 193 -1.01 11.27 -14.42
N ARG A 194 -1.97 12.18 -14.25
CA ARG A 194 -2.47 12.60 -12.94
C ARG A 194 -3.99 12.67 -12.97
N TYR A 195 -4.62 12.18 -11.92
CA TYR A 195 -6.07 12.08 -11.80
C TYR A 195 -6.54 12.66 -10.47
N LYS A 196 -7.69 13.33 -10.50
CA LYS A 196 -8.41 13.72 -9.29
C LYS A 196 -9.89 13.69 -9.58
N CYS A 197 -10.67 13.06 -8.70
CA CYS A 197 -12.11 12.80 -8.92
C CYS A 197 -12.37 12.02 -10.22
N GLY A 198 -11.50 11.07 -10.59
CA GLY A 198 -11.63 10.27 -11.83
C GLY A 198 -11.40 11.07 -13.12
N LYS A 199 -10.94 12.33 -13.03
CA LYS A 199 -10.66 13.19 -14.20
C LYS A 199 -9.17 13.40 -14.34
N ARG A 200 -8.66 13.26 -15.56
CA ARG A 200 -7.27 13.59 -15.91
C ARG A 200 -7.02 15.08 -15.62
N LYS A 201 -5.91 15.38 -14.96
CA LYS A 201 -5.45 16.74 -14.64
C LYS A 201 -4.28 17.09 -15.55
N ALA A 202 -3.99 18.39 -15.65
CA ALA A 202 -2.78 18.85 -16.33
C ALA A 202 -1.55 18.17 -15.70
N ASN A 203 -0.66 17.67 -16.54
CA ASN A 203 0.57 16.99 -16.14
C ASN A 203 1.62 18.01 -15.66
N SER A 204 1.36 18.63 -14.50
CA SER A 204 2.31 19.45 -13.76
C SER A 204 3.25 18.55 -12.96
N CYS A 205 4.50 18.97 -12.75
CA CYS A 205 5.41 18.30 -11.84
C CYS A 205 4.79 18.20 -10.43
N ILE A 206 5.02 17.08 -9.78
CA ILE A 206 4.73 16.88 -8.36
C ILE A 206 6.05 16.92 -7.59
N ASP A 207 5.98 17.39 -6.36
CA ASP A 207 7.15 17.49 -5.49
C ASP A 207 7.25 16.25 -4.61
N LEU A 208 8.27 15.42 -4.85
CA LEU A 208 8.61 14.27 -4.03
C LEU A 208 9.84 14.54 -3.16
N SER A 209 10.37 15.76 -3.15
CA SER A 209 11.52 16.11 -2.32
C SER A 209 11.22 16.03 -0.83
N GLY A 210 12.28 15.79 -0.05
CA GLY A 210 12.21 15.69 1.41
C GLY A 210 11.40 14.48 1.89
N PHE A 211 10.94 14.56 3.14
CA PHE A 211 10.20 13.47 3.80
C PHE A 211 8.86 13.20 3.12
N GLN A 212 8.67 11.98 2.62
CA GLN A 212 7.41 11.44 2.10
C GLN A 212 6.86 10.34 3.03
N THR A 213 5.79 9.65 2.63
CA THR A 213 5.30 8.54 3.46
C THR A 213 6.28 7.38 3.44
N PRO A 214 6.31 6.54 4.50
CA PRO A 214 7.22 5.41 4.58
C PRO A 214 7.18 4.48 3.35
N THR A 215 6.01 4.27 2.77
CA THR A 215 5.83 3.42 1.58
C THR A 215 6.50 3.99 0.33
N LEU A 216 6.57 5.32 0.19
CA LEU A 216 7.29 5.94 -0.92
C LEU A 216 8.80 5.99 -0.65
N GLU A 217 9.21 6.17 0.61
CA GLU A 217 10.63 6.08 1.01
C GLU A 217 11.20 4.67 0.80
N TYR A 218 10.40 3.63 1.03
CA TYR A 218 10.74 2.26 0.67
C TYR A 218 11.08 2.15 -0.82
N LEU A 219 10.16 2.59 -1.69
CA LEU A 219 10.36 2.49 -3.14
C LEU A 219 11.60 3.25 -3.61
N ARG A 220 11.86 4.43 -3.01
CA ARG A 220 13.09 5.19 -3.31
C ARG A 220 14.34 4.39 -2.96
N GLN A 221 14.36 3.69 -1.82
CA GLN A 221 15.50 2.88 -1.39
C GLN A 221 15.70 1.64 -2.29
N SER A 222 14.61 0.99 -2.70
CA SER A 222 14.67 -0.19 -3.56
C SER A 222 15.20 0.11 -4.97
N GLN A 223 15.04 1.34 -5.47
CA GLN A 223 15.61 1.77 -6.76
C GLN A 223 17.12 2.05 -6.70
N THR A 224 17.69 2.22 -5.51
CA THR A 224 19.11 2.55 -5.31
C THR A 224 19.99 1.36 -4.92
N SER A 225 19.37 0.18 -4.71
CA SER A 225 20.02 -1.06 -4.27
C SER A 225 20.26 -1.99 -5.44
#